data_AF-A0A9E4CCX4-F1
#
_entry.id   AF-A0A9E4CCX4-F1
#
_cell.length_a   1.000
_cell.length_b   1.000
_cell.length_c   1.000
_cell.angle_alpha   90.00
_cell.angle_beta   90.00
_cell.angle_gamma   90.00
#
_symmetry.space_group_name_H-M   'P 1'
#
loop_
_entity.id
_entity.type
_entity.pdbx_description
1 polymer ?
#
loop_
_entity_poly.entity_id
_entity_poly.type
_entity_poly.pdbx_seq_one_letter_code
_entity_poly.pdbx_strand_id
1 'polypeptide(L)' 'MAQRLGLIPAHIGPGPAHAVLEAQLPADWFAQKIYDNHEVLMLHGQRCCFFHNPACHRCPVLDLCPYGKTQLATATA' A
#
# COMPACT_ATOMS: atom_id res chain seq x y z
N MET A 1 -0.89 0.02 5.27
CA MET A 1 -0.11 -0.28 4.05
C MET A 1 -0.06 0.93 3.11
N ALA A 2 -1.19 1.48 2.65
CA ALA A 2 -1.20 2.62 1.70
C ALA A 2 -0.34 3.83 2.13
N GLN A 3 -0.37 4.19 3.42
CA GLN A 3 0.51 5.22 4.00
C GLN A 3 2.01 4.91 3.82
N ARG A 4 2.42 3.64 4.04
CA ARG A 4 3.82 3.20 3.89
C ARG A 4 4.27 3.22 2.43
N LEU A 5 3.34 3.01 1.49
CA LEU A 5 3.59 3.17 0.06
C LEU A 5 3.62 4.63 -0.40
N GLY A 6 3.21 5.58 0.43
CA GLY A 6 3.09 6.99 0.03
C GLY A 6 1.86 7.31 -0.83
N LEU A 7 0.88 6.40 -0.92
CA LEU A 7 -0.38 6.63 -1.65
C LEU A 7 -1.30 7.63 -0.94
N ILE A 8 -1.16 7.75 0.39
CA ILE A 8 -1.89 8.69 1.23
C ILE A 8 -0.99 9.23 2.35
N PRO A 9 -1.26 10.43 2.89
CA PRO A 9 -0.54 10.96 4.05
C PRO A 9 -0.65 10.06 5.29
N ALA A 10 0.39 10.04 6.13
CA ALA A 10 0.46 9.19 7.32
C ALA A 10 -0.60 9.51 8.40
N HIS A 11 -1.20 10.69 8.38
CA HIS A 11 -2.24 11.10 9.34
C HIS A 11 -3.66 10.68 8.91
N ILE A 12 -3.85 10.20 7.68
CA ILE A 12 -5.17 9.81 7.17
C ILE A 12 -5.53 8.42 7.69
N GLY A 13 -6.59 8.34 8.49
CA GLY A 13 -7.14 7.08 8.99
C GLY A 13 -7.96 6.29 7.96
N PRO A 14 -8.42 5.07 8.31
CA PRO A 14 -9.09 4.17 7.37
C PRO A 14 -10.38 4.74 6.75
N GLY A 15 -11.18 5.49 7.51
CA GLY A 15 -12.44 6.06 7.01
C GLY A 15 -12.21 7.04 5.85
N PRO A 16 -11.46 8.14 6.06
CA PRO A 16 -11.16 9.09 4.98
C PRO A 16 -10.27 8.52 3.86
N ALA A 17 -9.52 7.44 4.12
CA ALA A 17 -8.63 6.85 3.12
C ALA A 17 -9.36 6.35 1.86
N HIS A 18 -10.59 5.84 1.99
CA HIS A 18 -11.32 5.29 0.83
C HIS A 18 -11.54 6.34 -0.25
N ALA A 19 -12.08 7.51 0.10
CA ALA A 19 -12.36 8.57 -0.87
C ALA A 19 -11.07 9.09 -1.54
N VAL A 20 -9.98 9.23 -0.77
CA VAL A 20 -8.68 9.71 -1.29
C VAL A 20 -8.05 8.68 -2.24
N LEU A 21 -8.18 7.39 -1.96
CA LEU A 21 -7.66 6.33 -2.81
C LEU A 21 -8.53 6.11 -4.05
N GLU A 22 -9.85 6.19 -3.93
CA GLU A 22 -10.78 6.09 -5.06
C GLU A 22 -10.56 7.21 -6.06
N ALA A 23 -10.31 8.44 -5.60
CA ALA A 23 -10.03 9.60 -6.47
C ALA A 23 -8.72 9.46 -7.28
N GLN A 24 -7.87 8.48 -6.99
CA GLN A 24 -6.64 8.20 -7.74
C GLN A 24 -6.87 7.19 -8.87
N LEU A 25 -8.03 6.53 -8.91
CA LEU A 25 -8.34 5.50 -9.89
C LEU A 25 -8.79 6.12 -11.22
N PRO A 26 -8.56 5.44 -12.35
CA PRO A 26 -9.09 5.88 -13.64
C PRO A 26 -10.62 5.99 -13.63
N ALA A 27 -11.15 7.06 -14.26
CA ALA A 27 -12.58 7.35 -14.26
C ALA A 27 -13.42 6.33 -15.07
N ASP A 28 -12.79 5.56 -15.95
CA ASP A 28 -13.42 4.51 -16.76
C ASP A 28 -13.46 3.15 -16.05
N TRP A 29 -12.93 3.06 -14.83
CA TRP A 29 -13.04 1.84 -14.04
C TRP A 29 -14.46 1.64 -13.51
N PHE A 30 -15.01 0.46 -13.80
CA PHE A 30 -16.28 0.02 -13.25
C PHE A 30 -16.09 -0.76 -11.94
N ALA A 31 -17.20 -1.08 -11.28
CA ALA A 31 -17.23 -1.67 -9.93
C ALA A 31 -16.27 -2.86 -9.72
N GLN A 32 -16.17 -3.78 -10.69
CA GLN A 32 -15.27 -4.94 -10.57
C GLN A 32 -13.80 -4.52 -10.52
N LYS A 33 -13.36 -3.56 -11.34
CA LYS A 33 -11.96 -3.10 -11.35
C LYS A 33 -11.59 -2.39 -10.05
N ILE A 34 -12.52 -1.62 -9.50
CA ILE A 34 -12.36 -0.99 -8.18
C ILE A 34 -12.24 -2.06 -7.09
N TYR A 35 -13.08 -3.10 -7.13
CA TYR A 35 -13.03 -4.22 -6.20
C TYR A 35 -11.71 -4.98 -6.30
N ASP A 36 -11.29 -5.37 -7.51
CA ASP A 36 -10.02 -6.08 -7.76
C ASP A 36 -8.83 -5.28 -7.21
N ASN A 37 -8.82 -3.97 -7.45
CA ASN A 37 -7.79 -3.06 -6.92
C ASN A 37 -7.78 -3.02 -5.39
N HIS A 38 -8.96 -2.91 -4.76
CA HIS A 38 -9.06 -2.98 -3.31
C HIS A 38 -8.56 -4.32 -2.76
N GLU A 39 -8.93 -5.43 -3.40
CA GLU A 39 -8.56 -6.78 -2.98
C GLU A 39 -7.03 -6.99 -3.05
N VAL A 40 -6.36 -6.59 -4.14
CA VAL A 40 -4.90 -6.75 -4.22
C VAL A 40 -4.15 -5.92 -3.16
N LEU A 41 -4.66 -4.73 -2.81
CA LEU A 41 -4.11 -3.92 -1.72
C LEU A 41 -4.30 -4.60 -0.36
N MET A 42 -5.48 -5.18 -0.13
CA MET A 42 -5.80 -5.95 1.08
C MET A 42 -4.91 -7.19 1.21
N LEU A 43 -4.80 -7.98 0.14
CA LEU A 43 -3.95 -9.16 0.09
C LEU A 43 -2.48 -8.82 0.31
N HIS A 44 -1.99 -7.71 -0.26
CA HIS A 44 -0.63 -7.24 0.01
C HIS A 44 -0.42 -6.90 1.49
N GLY A 45 -1.37 -6.22 2.13
CA GLY A 45 -1.33 -5.96 3.58
C GLY A 45 -1.35 -7.23 4.42
N GLN A 46 -2.15 -8.22 4.03
CA GLN A 46 -2.33 -9.47 4.76
C GLN A 46 -1.21 -10.48 4.56
N ARG A 47 -0.44 -10.44 3.46
CA ARG A 47 0.54 -11.48 3.09
C ARG A 47 1.99 -10.97 3.00
N CYS A 48 2.20 -9.67 2.96
CA CYS A 48 3.52 -9.05 2.77
C CYS A 48 3.75 -7.85 3.68
N CYS A 49 2.91 -6.82 3.61
CA CYS A 49 3.05 -5.57 4.35
C CYS A 49 2.36 -5.63 5.71
N PHE A 50 2.73 -6.63 6.51
CA PHE A 50 2.19 -6.86 7.84
C PHE A 50 2.33 -5.64 8.76
N PHE A 51 1.46 -5.55 9.78
CA PHE A 51 1.53 -4.46 10.76
C PHE A 51 2.90 -4.40 11.45
N HIS A 52 3.40 -5.54 11.94
CA HIS A 52 4.74 -5.71 12.49
C HIS A 52 5.63 -6.51 11.54
N ASN A 53 6.92 -6.20 11.49
CA ASN A 53 7.93 -6.92 10.70
C ASN A 53 7.49 -7.22 9.25
N PRO A 54 7.15 -6.18 8.45
CA PRO A 54 6.73 -6.39 7.07
C PRO A 54 7.84 -7.07 6.27
N ALA A 55 7.43 -7.93 5.34
CA ALA A 55 8.34 -8.73 4.53
C ALA A 55 8.90 -7.93 3.33
N CYS A 56 9.52 -6.77 3.61
CA CYS A 56 9.98 -5.84 2.59
C CYS A 56 10.96 -6.48 1.58
N HIS A 57 11.78 -7.46 2.01
CA HIS A 57 12.74 -8.17 1.15
C HIS A 57 12.11 -8.93 -0.03
N ARG A 58 10.82 -9.27 0.06
CA ARG A 58 10.06 -9.97 -0.99
C ARG A 58 8.85 -9.16 -1.48
N CYS A 59 8.81 -7.87 -1.15
CA CYS A 59 7.69 -7.02 -1.49
C CYS A 59 7.67 -6.75 -3.00
N PRO A 60 6.58 -7.08 -3.74
CA PRO A 60 6.53 -6.93 -5.19
C PRO A 60 6.54 -5.47 -5.66
N VAL A 61 6.31 -4.51 -4.75
CA VAL A 61 6.28 -3.06 -5.02
C VAL A 61 7.38 -2.32 -4.27
N LEU A 62 8.45 -3.01 -3.86
CA LEU A 62 9.56 -2.40 -3.12
C LEU A 62 10.16 -1.19 -3.84
N ASP A 63 10.30 -1.27 -5.16
CA ASP A 63 10.90 -0.22 -5.98
C ASP A 63 10.11 1.10 -5.94
N LEU A 64 8.84 1.05 -5.56
CA LEU A 64 7.95 2.20 -5.40
C LEU A 64 7.75 2.58 -3.92
N CYS A 65 8.20 1.75 -2.97
CA CYS A 65 7.86 1.88 -1.56
C CYS A 65 8.95 2.62 -0.77
N PRO A 66 8.74 3.88 -0.33
CA PRO A 66 9.73 4.63 0.44
C PRO A 66 10.02 3.96 1.79
N TYR A 67 8.97 3.49 2.49
CA TYR A 67 9.13 2.80 3.77
C TYR A 67 9.95 1.51 3.64
N GLY A 68 9.68 0.69 2.61
CA GLY A 68 10.36 -0.58 2.41
C GLY A 68 11.84 -0.41 2.10
N LYS A 69 12.19 0.61 1.29
CA LYS A 69 13.59 0.97 1.01
C LYS A 69 14.33 1.36 2.28
N THR A 70 13.72 2.19 3.14
CA THR A 70 14.32 2.55 4.44
C THR A 70 14.50 1.34 5.34
N GLN A 71 13.48 0.47 5.46
CA GLN A 71 13.57 -0.74 6.29
C GLN A 71 14.72 -1.66 5.88
N LEU A 72 14.94 -1.85 4.58
CA LEU A 72 16.03 -2.72 4.11
C LEU A 72 17.40 -2.06 4.23
N ALA A 73 17.50 -0.74 4.03
CA ALA A 73 18.76 -0.01 4.24
C ALA A 73 19.23 -0.08 5.70
N THR A 74 18.31 0.03 6.67
CA THR A 74 18.63 -0.10 8.09
C THR A 74 19.01 -1.52 8.50
N ALA A 75 18.49 -2.55 7.83
CA ALA A 75 18.81 -3.94 8.14
C ALA A 75 20.21 -4.38 7.65
N THR A 76 20.79 -3.64 6.70
CA THR A 76 22.13 -3.89 6.14
C THR A 76 23.25 -3.08 6.81
N ALA A 77 22.92 -2.22 7.78
CA ALA A 77 23.87 -1.43 8.56
C ALA A 77 24.07 -2.06 9.94
#